data_AF-A0A972RCL4-F1
#
_entry.id   AF-A0A972RCL4-F1
#
_cell.length_a   1.000
_cell.length_b   1.000
_cell.length_c   1.000
_cell.angle_alpha   90.00
_cell.angle_beta   90.00
_cell.angle_gamma   90.00
#
_symmetry.space_group_name_H-M   'P 1'
#
loop_
_entity.id
_entity.type
_entity.pdbx_description
1 polymer ?
#
loop_
_entity_poly.entity_id
_entity_poly.type
_entity_poly.pdbx_seq_one_letter_code
_entity_poly.pdbx_strand_id
1 'polypeptide(L)'
;LTWTPASSVAHSDVLGFCIDCHNGTVATGKNLQHISTTNVCENCHNSVAWSPATRVDHIDVIGSCFSCHNGTIARGKHGLHIASSNACDDCHNTTDWADAVFDHNAVAPGTCTSCHNGTTATGKQSGHVTTVAECDDCHTSVAWIPATFDHAAVIGSCSTCHNGGTATGKPTNHFITNRECDECHRVSGWGSLLFRHTSADYPGDHRGTFNCTECHKTNSEVVQWDFPGLKPDCAGCHANDYEADEHKKAPGIRYTVQELRNCSGSCHEYTDSSFTNIKKSRNREHSISDGNFD
;
A
#
# COMPACT_ATOMS: atom_id res chain seq x y z
N LEU A 1 -61.66 42.92 55.71
CA LEU A 1 -61.28 41.50 55.58
C LEU A 1 -59.79 41.39 55.88
N THR A 2 -59.43 40.85 57.04
CA THR A 2 -58.04 40.53 57.39
C THR A 2 -57.70 39.18 56.79
N TRP A 3 -56.82 39.18 55.80
CA TRP A 3 -56.31 37.95 55.19
C TRP A 3 -55.40 37.22 56.18
N THR A 4 -55.71 35.97 56.49
CA THR A 4 -54.81 35.07 57.21
C THR A 4 -53.94 34.31 56.20
N PRO A 5 -52.62 34.19 56.41
CA PRO A 5 -51.76 33.40 55.55
C PRO A 5 -52.22 31.94 55.49
N ALA A 6 -52.28 31.38 54.28
CA ALA A 6 -52.54 29.95 54.10
C ALA A 6 -51.34 29.14 54.63
N SER A 7 -51.59 28.09 55.42
CA SER A 7 -50.55 27.21 55.98
C SER A 7 -50.16 26.05 55.05
N SER A 8 -50.96 25.80 54.02
CA SER A 8 -50.71 24.77 52.99
C SER A 8 -51.49 25.10 51.72
N VAL A 9 -50.93 24.78 50.56
CA VAL A 9 -51.56 24.91 49.24
C VAL A 9 -51.47 23.58 48.50
N ALA A 10 -52.53 23.22 47.77
CA ALA A 10 -52.49 22.08 46.86
C ALA A 10 -51.78 22.51 45.56
N HIS A 11 -50.86 21.69 45.04
CA HIS A 11 -50.12 22.00 43.81
C HIS A 11 -51.04 22.17 42.58
N SER A 12 -52.25 21.59 42.60
CA SER A 12 -53.27 21.77 41.56
C SER A 12 -53.79 23.21 41.47
N ASP A 13 -53.66 23.98 42.55
CA ASP A 13 -54.28 25.29 42.71
C ASP A 13 -53.25 26.42 42.54
N VAL A 14 -52.00 26.07 42.23
CA VAL A 14 -50.89 27.02 42.05
C VAL A 14 -50.90 27.54 40.62
N LEU A 15 -50.94 28.88 40.48
CA LEU A 15 -50.70 29.60 39.24
C LEU A 15 -49.33 30.28 39.36
N GLY A 16 -48.32 29.79 38.66
CA GLY A 16 -46.96 30.34 38.71
C GLY A 16 -45.87 29.29 38.51
N PHE A 17 -44.61 29.70 38.61
CA PHE A 17 -43.47 28.79 38.46
C PHE A 17 -43.11 28.13 39.79
N CYS A 18 -42.60 26.90 39.73
CA CYS A 18 -42.24 26.16 40.93
C CYS A 18 -41.21 26.91 41.80
N ILE A 19 -40.25 27.59 41.16
CA ILE A 19 -39.17 28.32 41.85
C ILE A 19 -39.66 29.47 42.73
N ASP A 20 -40.82 30.07 42.41
CA ASP A 20 -41.34 31.21 43.16
C ASP A 20 -41.68 30.81 44.61
N CYS A 21 -42.13 29.57 44.81
CA CYS A 21 -42.38 28.97 46.12
C CYS A 21 -41.19 28.12 46.61
N HIS A 22 -40.56 27.34 45.73
CA HIS A 22 -39.47 26.42 46.08
C HIS A 22 -38.09 27.10 46.03
N ASN A 23 -37.98 28.23 46.73
CA ASN A 23 -36.77 29.07 46.79
C ASN A 23 -35.91 28.85 48.05
N GLY A 24 -36.27 27.89 48.91
CA GLY A 24 -35.58 27.62 50.19
C GLY A 24 -36.00 28.54 51.34
N THR A 25 -36.84 29.54 51.08
CA THR A 25 -37.43 30.43 52.11
C THR A 25 -38.90 30.12 52.33
N VAL A 26 -39.69 30.04 51.26
CA VAL A 26 -41.14 29.76 51.32
C VAL A 26 -41.41 28.27 51.43
N ALA A 27 -40.76 27.48 50.57
CA ALA A 27 -40.76 26.02 50.62
C ALA A 27 -39.36 25.48 50.30
N THR A 28 -39.14 24.19 50.56
CA THR A 28 -37.87 23.51 50.27
C THR A 28 -37.50 23.69 48.80
N GLY A 29 -36.34 24.29 48.55
CA GLY A 29 -35.74 24.41 47.22
C GLY A 29 -34.73 23.31 46.91
N LYS A 30 -33.85 23.57 45.93
CA LYS A 30 -32.72 22.69 45.60
C LYS A 30 -31.76 22.57 46.80
N ASN A 31 -31.29 21.35 47.08
CA ASN A 31 -30.26 21.10 48.08
C ASN A 31 -28.86 21.00 47.45
N LEU A 32 -27.81 20.87 48.27
CA LEU A 32 -26.42 20.79 47.81
C LEU A 32 -26.10 19.51 47.01
N GLN A 33 -26.93 18.49 47.11
CA GLN A 33 -26.82 17.23 46.35
C GLN A 33 -27.62 17.27 45.05
N HIS A 34 -28.34 18.36 44.77
CA HIS A 34 -29.05 18.54 43.51
C HIS A 34 -28.04 18.77 42.38
N ILE A 35 -28.27 18.15 41.23
CA ILE A 35 -27.46 18.38 40.02
C ILE A 35 -27.54 19.85 39.59
N SER A 36 -26.51 20.38 38.93
CA SER A 36 -26.52 21.78 38.50
C SER A 36 -27.52 22.00 37.35
N THR A 37 -28.55 22.82 37.58
CA THR A 37 -29.64 23.08 36.61
C THR A 37 -30.15 24.52 36.71
N THR A 38 -30.84 24.97 35.66
CA THR A 38 -31.67 26.20 35.65
C THR A 38 -32.88 26.05 36.60
N ASN A 39 -33.67 27.10 36.77
CA ASN A 39 -34.81 27.09 37.68
C ASN A 39 -36.14 26.60 37.07
N VAL A 40 -36.10 25.97 35.88
CA VAL A 40 -37.26 25.37 35.22
C VAL A 40 -37.46 23.94 35.76
N CYS A 41 -38.25 23.82 36.83
CA CYS A 41 -38.36 22.57 37.58
C CYS A 41 -39.17 21.50 36.83
N GLU A 42 -40.17 21.96 36.08
CA GLU A 42 -41.11 21.18 35.28
C GLU A 42 -40.46 20.41 34.12
N ASN A 43 -39.22 20.73 33.75
CA ASN A 43 -38.48 19.97 32.74
C ASN A 43 -37.84 18.70 33.30
N CYS A 44 -37.81 18.54 34.63
CA CYS A 44 -37.28 17.36 35.31
C CYS A 44 -38.30 16.68 36.23
N HIS A 45 -39.06 17.49 36.98
CA HIS A 45 -39.97 17.04 38.04
C HIS A 45 -41.43 17.19 37.63
N ASN A 46 -42.29 16.38 38.24
CA ASN A 46 -43.73 16.60 38.18
C ASN A 46 -44.29 16.59 39.60
N SER A 47 -45.42 17.25 39.81
CA SER A 47 -46.03 17.43 41.13
C SER A 47 -46.64 16.16 41.73
N VAL A 48 -46.77 15.08 40.94
CA VAL A 48 -47.34 13.79 41.39
C VAL A 48 -46.24 12.83 41.87
N ALA A 49 -45.12 12.76 41.13
CA ALA A 49 -43.96 11.94 41.42
C ALA A 49 -42.70 12.80 41.30
N TRP A 50 -42.39 13.53 42.37
CA TRP A 50 -41.29 14.49 42.40
C TRP A 50 -39.91 13.82 42.37
N SER A 51 -39.76 12.65 43.01
CA SER A 51 -38.49 11.93 43.12
C SER A 51 -38.70 10.42 42.96
N PRO A 52 -37.86 9.73 42.16
CA PRO A 52 -36.76 10.29 41.36
C PRO A 52 -37.26 11.06 40.13
N ALA A 53 -36.46 12.02 39.64
CA ALA A 53 -36.70 12.61 38.33
C ALA A 53 -36.44 11.54 37.24
N THR A 54 -37.39 11.36 36.33
CA THR A 54 -37.32 10.35 35.26
C THR A 54 -37.15 10.93 33.87
N ARG A 55 -37.16 12.27 33.76
CA ARG A 55 -36.91 13.02 32.53
C ARG A 55 -35.97 14.19 32.82
N VAL A 56 -35.27 14.65 31.80
CA VAL A 56 -34.42 15.84 31.82
C VAL A 56 -34.48 16.47 30.43
N ASP A 57 -34.66 17.78 30.38
CA ASP A 57 -34.33 18.56 29.19
C ASP A 57 -32.88 19.05 29.30
N HIS A 58 -32.05 18.76 28.29
CA HIS A 58 -30.64 19.11 28.31
C HIS A 58 -30.39 20.61 28.18
N ILE A 59 -31.39 21.41 27.77
CA ILE A 59 -31.25 22.87 27.76
C ILE A 59 -31.16 23.46 29.18
N ASP A 60 -31.65 22.73 30.18
CA ASP A 60 -31.78 23.20 31.55
C ASP A 60 -30.76 22.59 32.53
N VAL A 61 -29.84 21.76 32.03
CA VAL A 61 -28.70 21.28 32.83
C VAL A 61 -27.47 22.14 32.59
N ILE A 62 -26.63 22.27 33.62
CA ILE A 62 -25.42 23.09 33.57
C ILE A 62 -24.23 22.20 33.90
N GLY A 63 -23.25 22.13 32.99
CA GLY A 63 -22.05 21.32 33.13
C GLY A 63 -21.64 20.67 31.82
N SER A 64 -20.63 19.80 31.87
CA SER A 64 -20.27 18.97 30.72
C SER A 64 -21.13 17.70 30.69
N CYS A 65 -21.25 17.06 29.53
CA CYS A 65 -21.97 15.79 29.41
C CYS A 65 -21.42 14.77 30.42
N PHE A 66 -20.09 14.66 30.53
CA PHE A 66 -19.43 13.70 31.42
C PHE A 66 -19.65 13.97 32.92
N SER A 67 -19.92 15.21 33.35
CA SER A 67 -20.18 15.46 34.78
C SER A 67 -21.43 14.74 35.28
N CYS A 68 -22.39 14.45 34.39
CA CYS A 68 -23.60 13.70 34.70
C CYS A 68 -23.56 12.27 34.12
N HIS A 69 -23.13 12.10 32.87
CA HIS A 69 -23.03 10.81 32.18
C HIS A 69 -21.73 10.06 32.52
N ASN A 70 -21.50 9.85 33.82
CA ASN A 70 -20.32 9.19 34.38
C ASN A 70 -20.56 7.73 34.81
N GLY A 71 -21.76 7.19 34.57
CA GLY A 71 -22.17 5.85 34.99
C GLY A 71 -22.68 5.76 36.43
N THR A 72 -22.63 6.86 37.20
CA THR A 72 -23.18 6.95 38.56
C THR A 72 -24.46 7.78 38.60
N ILE A 73 -24.43 9.01 38.05
CA ILE A 73 -25.60 9.91 38.02
C ILE A 73 -26.51 9.55 36.84
N ALA A 74 -25.94 9.47 35.65
CA ALA A 74 -26.60 9.03 34.42
C ALA A 74 -25.72 8.01 33.69
N ARG A 75 -26.32 7.31 32.72
CA ARG A 75 -25.59 6.33 31.90
C ARG A 75 -24.42 7.01 31.18
N GLY A 76 -23.21 6.50 31.39
CA GLY A 76 -22.03 6.93 30.64
C GLY A 76 -21.81 6.12 29.37
N LYS A 77 -20.58 6.15 28.86
CA LYS A 77 -20.13 5.35 27.71
C LYS A 77 -20.34 3.86 27.98
N HIS A 78 -20.95 3.15 27.03
CA HIS A 78 -21.08 1.70 27.11
C HIS A 78 -19.78 1.00 26.67
N GLY A 79 -19.63 -0.30 26.97
CA GLY A 79 -18.38 -1.04 26.71
C GLY A 79 -18.01 -1.23 25.23
N LEU A 80 -18.90 -0.90 24.30
CA LEU A 80 -18.65 -0.91 22.85
C LEU A 80 -18.36 0.50 22.30
N HIS A 81 -18.31 1.51 23.17
CA HIS A 81 -18.00 2.87 22.77
C HIS A 81 -16.54 2.97 22.32
N ILE A 82 -16.28 3.70 21.23
CA ILE A 82 -14.92 3.96 20.76
C ILE A 82 -14.09 4.68 21.83
N ALA A 83 -12.80 4.37 21.92
CA ALA A 83 -11.90 5.12 22.80
C ALA A 83 -11.89 6.60 22.39
N SER A 84 -12.21 7.48 23.34
CA SER A 84 -12.46 8.91 23.08
C SER A 84 -12.32 9.73 24.35
N SER A 85 -12.13 11.04 24.20
CA SER A 85 -12.12 12.01 25.31
C SER A 85 -13.50 12.13 25.97
N ASN A 86 -13.60 12.87 27.08
CA ASN A 86 -14.88 13.11 27.76
C ASN A 86 -15.67 14.33 27.22
N ALA A 87 -15.23 14.92 26.11
CA ALA A 87 -15.98 15.93 25.36
C ALA A 87 -16.97 15.21 24.43
N CYS A 88 -18.16 14.90 24.93
CA CYS A 88 -19.13 14.11 24.19
C CYS A 88 -19.70 14.87 22.98
N ASP A 89 -19.71 16.21 23.07
CA ASP A 89 -20.16 17.14 22.04
C ASP A 89 -19.25 17.20 20.80
N ASP A 90 -18.04 16.62 20.88
CA ASP A 90 -17.19 16.39 19.71
C ASP A 90 -17.83 15.40 18.71
N CYS A 91 -18.76 14.55 19.17
CA CYS A 91 -19.38 13.52 18.34
C CYS A 91 -20.91 13.47 18.43
N HIS A 92 -21.47 13.75 19.61
CA HIS A 92 -22.89 13.62 19.88
C HIS A 92 -23.57 14.98 20.04
N ASN A 93 -24.84 15.04 19.70
CA ASN A 93 -25.70 16.16 20.04
C ASN A 93 -26.89 15.67 20.88
N THR A 94 -27.60 16.58 21.53
CA THR A 94 -28.68 16.25 22.47
C THR A 94 -29.99 15.83 21.80
N THR A 95 -30.16 16.06 20.49
CA THR A 95 -31.39 15.71 19.75
C THR A 95 -31.30 14.33 19.11
N ASP A 96 -30.16 14.01 18.51
CA ASP A 96 -29.89 12.80 17.74
C ASP A 96 -28.69 12.05 18.33
N TRP A 97 -28.75 11.77 19.64
CA TRP A 97 -27.61 11.21 20.39
C TRP A 97 -27.07 9.90 19.82
N ALA A 98 -27.92 9.09 19.18
CA ALA A 98 -27.51 7.83 18.56
C ALA A 98 -26.62 8.03 17.33
N ASP A 99 -26.77 9.16 16.62
CA ASP A 99 -26.08 9.45 15.37
C ASP A 99 -24.85 10.31 15.64
N ALA A 100 -23.75 9.65 15.98
CA ALA A 100 -22.47 10.32 16.19
C ALA A 100 -21.85 10.76 14.85
N VAL A 101 -21.32 11.98 14.80
CA VAL A 101 -20.52 12.49 13.67
C VAL A 101 -19.06 12.51 14.06
N PHE A 102 -18.19 11.96 13.21
CA PHE A 102 -16.76 11.87 13.49
C PHE A 102 -15.94 12.76 12.56
N ASP A 103 -15.12 13.63 13.12
CA ASP A 103 -14.18 14.46 12.37
C ASP A 103 -12.83 13.75 12.20
N HIS A 104 -12.54 13.34 10.96
CA HIS A 104 -11.29 12.67 10.62
C HIS A 104 -10.07 13.61 10.65
N ASN A 105 -10.25 14.94 10.66
CA ASN A 105 -9.14 15.90 10.75
C ASN A 105 -8.51 15.93 12.15
N ALA A 106 -9.24 15.48 13.16
CA ALA A 106 -8.75 15.37 14.53
C ALA A 106 -7.97 14.06 14.79
N VAL A 107 -7.89 13.16 13.80
CA VAL A 107 -7.16 11.90 13.90
C VAL A 107 -5.68 12.14 13.60
N ALA A 108 -4.81 11.62 14.47
CA ALA A 108 -3.37 11.70 14.26
C ALA A 108 -2.94 10.86 13.04
N PRO A 109 -2.04 11.37 12.18
CA PRO A 109 -1.48 10.59 11.08
C PRO A 109 -0.88 9.26 11.55
N GLY A 110 -0.99 8.21 10.73
CA GLY A 110 -0.47 6.87 11.01
C GLY A 110 -1.24 6.09 12.08
N THR A 111 -2.47 6.49 12.40
CA THR A 111 -3.31 5.81 13.41
C THR A 111 -4.63 5.28 12.88
N CYS A 112 -4.83 5.30 11.56
CA CYS A 112 -6.10 4.92 10.93
C CYS A 112 -6.52 3.49 11.30
N THR A 113 -5.56 2.57 11.36
CA THR A 113 -5.80 1.16 11.69
C THR A 113 -6.28 0.93 13.13
N SER A 114 -6.14 1.91 14.04
CA SER A 114 -6.67 1.76 15.41
C SER A 114 -8.20 1.62 15.41
N CYS A 115 -8.86 2.26 14.44
CA CYS A 115 -10.32 2.18 14.26
C CYS A 115 -10.69 1.34 13.03
N HIS A 116 -9.99 1.50 11.90
CA HIS A 116 -10.25 0.75 10.66
C HIS A 116 -9.61 -0.65 10.66
N ASN A 117 -9.92 -1.42 11.70
CA ASN A 117 -9.37 -2.75 11.97
C ASN A 117 -10.29 -3.90 11.51
N GLY A 118 -11.41 -3.59 10.85
CA GLY A 118 -12.41 -4.57 10.40
C GLY A 118 -13.40 -5.01 11.49
N THR A 119 -13.23 -4.54 12.73
CA THR A 119 -14.16 -4.78 13.85
C THR A 119 -14.86 -3.48 14.27
N THR A 120 -14.09 -2.43 14.58
CA THR A 120 -14.61 -1.13 15.01
C THR A 120 -15.15 -0.32 13.84
N ALA A 121 -14.37 -0.27 12.76
CA ALA A 121 -14.76 0.32 11.48
C ALA A 121 -14.23 -0.56 10.34
N THR A 122 -14.75 -0.33 9.12
CA THR A 122 -14.33 -1.04 7.92
C THR A 122 -12.83 -0.90 7.70
N GLY A 123 -12.09 -2.01 7.70
CA GLY A 123 -10.67 -2.04 7.36
C GLY A 123 -10.40 -2.20 5.87
N LYS A 124 -9.18 -2.63 5.53
CA LYS A 124 -8.77 -2.97 4.16
C LYS A 124 -9.69 -4.09 3.62
N GLN A 125 -10.37 -3.82 2.50
CA GLN A 125 -11.34 -4.74 1.88
C GLN A 125 -10.64 -5.82 1.03
N SER A 126 -11.38 -6.86 0.65
CA SER A 126 -10.91 -7.86 -0.33
C SER A 126 -10.55 -7.17 -1.65
N GLY A 127 -9.36 -7.45 -2.18
CA GLY A 127 -8.82 -6.79 -3.38
C GLY A 127 -8.03 -5.51 -3.12
N HIS A 128 -7.87 -5.09 -1.85
CA HIS A 128 -6.93 -4.03 -1.50
C HIS A 128 -5.48 -4.47 -1.79
N VAL A 129 -4.61 -3.53 -2.16
CA VAL A 129 -3.17 -3.81 -2.34
C VAL A 129 -2.57 -4.36 -1.04
N THR A 130 -1.70 -5.37 -1.13
CA THR A 130 -1.00 -5.87 0.06
C THR A 130 0.02 -4.81 0.51
N THR A 131 -0.21 -4.22 1.69
CA THR A 131 0.68 -3.22 2.28
C THR A 131 0.58 -3.18 3.80
N VAL A 132 1.72 -2.90 4.42
CA VAL A 132 1.85 -2.59 5.86
C VAL A 132 1.74 -1.09 6.16
N ALA A 133 1.68 -0.25 5.11
CA ALA A 133 1.46 1.19 5.24
C ALA A 133 0.13 1.49 5.92
N GLU A 134 0.08 2.63 6.60
CA GLU A 134 -1.13 3.18 7.17
C GLU A 134 -2.01 3.78 6.06
N CYS A 135 -3.29 4.00 6.35
CA CYS A 135 -4.23 4.37 5.29
C CYS A 135 -3.91 5.74 4.69
N ASP A 136 -3.41 6.66 5.51
CA ASP A 136 -3.07 8.04 5.15
C ASP A 136 -1.78 8.18 4.34
N ASP A 137 -1.01 7.10 4.17
CA ASP A 137 0.10 7.05 3.21
C ASP A 137 -0.40 7.03 1.75
N CYS A 138 -1.62 6.54 1.53
CA CYS A 138 -2.21 6.38 0.19
C CYS A 138 -3.53 7.14 -0.01
N HIS A 139 -4.32 7.30 1.05
CA HIS A 139 -5.67 7.87 1.01
C HIS A 139 -5.73 9.20 1.74
N THR A 140 -6.64 10.09 1.31
CA THR A 140 -6.97 11.29 2.09
C THR A 140 -8.35 11.13 2.71
N SER A 141 -8.57 11.75 3.87
CA SER A 141 -9.88 11.76 4.54
C SER A 141 -10.95 12.54 3.75
N VAL A 142 -10.53 13.45 2.86
CA VAL A 142 -11.43 14.29 2.04
C VAL A 142 -11.80 13.58 0.72
N ALA A 143 -10.82 12.91 0.10
CA ALA A 143 -10.99 12.15 -1.12
C ALA A 143 -10.27 10.81 -0.99
N TRP A 144 -11.03 9.78 -0.64
CA TRP A 144 -10.48 8.44 -0.43
C TRP A 144 -9.99 7.81 -1.73
N ILE A 145 -10.61 8.14 -2.86
CA ILE A 145 -10.25 7.63 -4.20
C ILE A 145 -10.17 8.83 -5.16
N PRO A 146 -9.15 8.90 -6.05
CA PRO A 146 -8.06 7.93 -6.23
C PRO A 146 -7.01 8.01 -5.12
N ALA A 147 -6.39 6.86 -4.83
CA ALA A 147 -5.24 6.79 -3.93
C ALA A 147 -3.95 7.19 -4.64
N THR A 148 -3.01 7.74 -3.89
CA THR A 148 -1.62 7.91 -4.33
C THR A 148 -0.79 6.70 -3.91
N PHE A 149 0.19 6.31 -4.72
CA PHE A 149 1.02 5.15 -4.45
C PHE A 149 2.50 5.51 -4.51
N ASP A 150 3.24 5.12 -3.48
CA ASP A 150 4.70 5.03 -3.50
C ASP A 150 5.10 3.54 -3.57
N HIS A 151 5.86 3.17 -4.60
CA HIS A 151 6.34 1.80 -4.76
C HIS A 151 7.30 1.37 -3.64
N ALA A 152 7.89 2.30 -2.88
CA ALA A 152 8.67 1.98 -1.69
C ALA A 152 7.81 1.49 -0.51
N ALA A 153 6.51 1.80 -0.51
CA ALA A 153 5.57 1.49 0.56
C ALA A 153 4.68 0.25 0.27
N VAL A 154 4.83 -0.37 -0.90
CA VAL A 154 4.07 -1.59 -1.29
C VAL A 154 4.93 -2.84 -1.13
N ILE A 155 4.31 -3.95 -0.73
CA ILE A 155 4.99 -5.24 -0.54
C ILE A 155 4.38 -6.25 -1.49
N GLY A 156 5.23 -6.99 -2.21
CA GLY A 156 4.83 -8.06 -3.10
C GLY A 156 5.60 -8.04 -4.41
N SER A 157 5.30 -9.00 -5.28
CA SER A 157 5.88 -9.06 -6.62
C SER A 157 5.20 -8.08 -7.57
N CYS A 158 5.95 -7.52 -8.52
CA CYS A 158 5.44 -6.58 -9.51
C CYS A 158 4.21 -7.15 -10.24
N SER A 159 4.29 -8.42 -10.63
CA SER A 159 3.26 -9.16 -11.36
C SER A 159 1.93 -9.28 -10.62
N THR A 160 1.92 -9.18 -9.28
CA THR A 160 0.70 -9.31 -8.47
C THR A 160 -0.23 -8.12 -8.67
N CYS A 161 0.32 -6.93 -8.93
CA CYS A 161 -0.42 -5.70 -9.18
C CYS A 161 -0.45 -5.34 -10.68
N HIS A 162 0.69 -5.44 -11.37
CA HIS A 162 0.81 -5.17 -12.81
C HIS A 162 0.35 -6.36 -13.66
N ASN A 163 -0.90 -6.76 -13.44
CA ASN A 163 -1.57 -7.90 -14.07
C ASN A 163 -2.54 -7.48 -15.20
N GLY A 164 -2.68 -6.18 -15.49
CA GLY A 164 -3.61 -5.63 -16.48
C GLY A 164 -5.01 -5.34 -15.94
N GLY A 165 -5.32 -5.76 -14.71
CA GLY A 165 -6.56 -5.44 -14.00
C GLY A 165 -6.35 -4.41 -12.90
N THR A 166 -5.50 -4.72 -11.92
CA THR A 166 -5.21 -3.83 -10.78
C THR A 166 -4.35 -2.63 -11.19
N ALA A 167 -3.28 -2.90 -11.95
CA ALA A 167 -2.43 -1.90 -12.56
C ALA A 167 -2.05 -2.35 -13.98
N THR A 168 -1.52 -1.42 -14.77
CA THR A 168 -1.08 -1.70 -16.15
C THR A 168 -0.08 -2.85 -16.16
N GLY A 169 -0.41 -3.92 -16.87
CA GLY A 169 0.48 -5.07 -17.04
C GLY A 169 1.47 -4.91 -18.18
N LYS A 170 2.10 -6.03 -18.57
CA LYS A 170 2.97 -6.10 -19.74
C LYS A 170 2.20 -5.66 -21.00
N PRO A 171 2.70 -4.68 -21.79
CA PRO A 171 2.05 -4.29 -23.05
C PRO A 171 2.14 -5.41 -24.09
N THR A 172 1.30 -5.35 -25.12
CA THR A 172 1.22 -6.40 -26.15
C THR A 172 2.53 -6.67 -26.88
N ASN A 173 3.40 -5.66 -27.01
CA ASN A 173 4.71 -5.75 -27.64
C ASN A 173 5.86 -6.08 -26.66
N HIS A 174 5.56 -6.45 -25.41
CA HIS A 174 6.57 -6.83 -24.43
C HIS A 174 7.26 -8.15 -24.83
N PHE A 175 8.51 -8.33 -24.41
CA PHE A 175 9.25 -9.58 -24.55
C PHE A 175 8.52 -10.73 -23.81
N ILE A 176 8.36 -11.90 -24.42
CA ILE A 176 7.60 -12.99 -23.79
C ILE A 176 8.49 -13.66 -22.73
N THR A 177 8.18 -13.38 -21.47
CA THR A 177 8.90 -13.89 -20.29
C THR A 177 7.98 -14.04 -19.09
N ASN A 178 8.28 -15.03 -18.24
CA ASN A 178 7.64 -15.22 -16.94
C ASN A 178 8.47 -14.70 -15.77
N ARG A 179 9.62 -14.07 -16.04
CA ARG A 179 10.46 -13.42 -15.03
C ARG A 179 9.73 -12.28 -14.36
N GLU A 180 10.11 -12.04 -13.12
CA GLU A 180 9.62 -10.87 -12.39
C GLU A 180 10.20 -9.59 -12.99
N CYS A 181 9.44 -8.51 -12.87
CA CYS A 181 9.75 -7.27 -13.58
C CYS A 181 11.06 -6.64 -13.12
N ASP A 182 11.42 -6.81 -11.84
CA ASP A 182 12.62 -6.26 -11.21
C ASP A 182 13.92 -6.98 -11.61
N GLU A 183 13.84 -8.12 -12.31
CA GLU A 183 15.00 -8.71 -13.01
C GLU A 183 15.47 -7.84 -14.19
N CYS A 184 14.58 -7.03 -14.77
CA CYS A 184 14.83 -6.24 -15.98
C CYS A 184 14.65 -4.74 -15.78
N HIS A 185 13.65 -4.32 -14.99
CA HIS A 185 13.22 -2.95 -14.81
C HIS A 185 13.57 -2.43 -13.42
N ARG A 186 13.72 -1.11 -13.30
CA ARG A 186 13.77 -0.41 -12.01
C ARG A 186 12.63 0.59 -11.92
N VAL A 187 12.02 0.70 -10.74
CA VAL A 187 10.92 1.65 -10.49
C VAL A 187 11.32 3.09 -10.86
N SER A 188 12.55 3.51 -10.52
CA SER A 188 13.06 4.86 -10.79
C SER A 188 13.41 5.13 -12.27
N GLY A 189 13.23 4.16 -13.16
CA GLY A 189 13.67 4.24 -14.55
C GLY A 189 13.09 3.11 -15.38
N TRP A 190 11.76 2.98 -15.39
CA TRP A 190 11.06 1.82 -16.00
C TRP A 190 11.39 1.61 -17.49
N GLY A 191 11.67 2.69 -18.22
CA GLY A 191 12.03 2.63 -19.63
C GLY A 191 13.44 2.09 -19.92
N SER A 192 14.30 1.96 -18.90
CA SER A 192 15.65 1.43 -19.05
C SER A 192 15.70 -0.03 -18.59
N LEU A 193 16.24 -0.89 -19.46
CA LEU A 193 16.48 -2.30 -19.15
C LEU A 193 17.86 -2.46 -18.50
N LEU A 194 17.92 -3.24 -17.42
CA LEU A 194 19.16 -3.53 -16.68
C LEU A 194 19.38 -5.04 -16.52
N PHE A 195 18.90 -5.81 -17.49
CA PHE A 195 19.06 -7.25 -17.53
C PHE A 195 20.49 -7.64 -17.91
N ARG A 196 21.04 -8.66 -17.24
CA ARG A 196 22.33 -9.25 -17.58
C ARG A 196 22.17 -10.76 -17.73
N HIS A 197 22.67 -11.32 -18.83
CA HIS A 197 22.72 -12.76 -19.00
C HIS A 197 23.65 -13.39 -17.97
N THR A 198 23.15 -14.40 -17.25
CA THR A 198 23.91 -15.16 -16.25
C THR A 198 24.10 -16.63 -16.62
N SER A 199 23.46 -17.08 -17.71
CA SER A 199 23.59 -18.46 -18.21
C SER A 199 25.00 -18.74 -18.71
N ALA A 200 25.51 -19.93 -18.44
CA ALA A 200 26.75 -20.43 -19.03
C ALA A 200 26.63 -20.64 -20.56
N ASP A 201 25.40 -20.77 -21.06
CA ASP A 201 25.12 -20.88 -22.50
C ASP A 201 25.10 -19.52 -23.22
N TYR A 202 25.32 -18.42 -22.49
CA TYR A 202 25.44 -17.10 -23.11
C TYR A 202 26.81 -16.98 -23.79
N PRO A 203 26.88 -16.81 -25.12
CA PRO A 203 28.14 -16.81 -25.89
C PRO A 203 29.08 -15.65 -25.52
N GLY A 204 28.57 -14.63 -24.83
CA GLY A 204 29.31 -13.46 -24.38
C GLY A 204 28.67 -12.15 -24.82
N ASP A 205 29.09 -11.07 -24.16
CA ASP A 205 28.67 -9.72 -24.51
C ASP A 205 29.22 -9.37 -25.89
N HIS A 206 28.36 -8.81 -26.73
CA HIS A 206 28.79 -8.30 -28.03
C HIS A 206 29.19 -6.83 -27.88
N ARG A 207 30.00 -6.34 -28.82
CA ARG A 207 30.42 -4.92 -28.83
C ARG A 207 29.26 -3.96 -29.09
N GLY A 208 28.23 -4.42 -29.80
CA GLY A 208 27.02 -3.67 -30.13
C GLY A 208 25.98 -3.68 -29.02
N THR A 209 25.11 -2.68 -29.02
CA THR A 209 23.86 -2.70 -28.24
C THR A 209 22.78 -3.33 -29.10
N PHE A 210 22.26 -4.47 -28.66
CA PHE A 210 21.27 -5.25 -29.40
C PHE A 210 19.95 -5.34 -28.64
N ASN A 211 18.85 -5.39 -29.38
CA ASN A 211 17.56 -5.74 -28.81
C ASN A 211 17.50 -7.24 -28.52
N CYS A 212 16.71 -7.64 -27.52
CA CYS A 212 16.57 -9.05 -27.16
C CYS A 212 16.18 -9.92 -28.37
N THR A 213 15.28 -9.40 -29.22
CA THR A 213 14.73 -10.12 -30.39
C THR A 213 15.74 -10.39 -31.50
N GLU A 214 16.93 -9.80 -31.45
CA GLU A 214 17.99 -10.09 -32.42
C GLU A 214 18.57 -11.48 -32.21
N CYS A 215 18.70 -11.92 -30.95
CA CYS A 215 19.07 -13.29 -30.61
C CYS A 215 17.83 -14.16 -30.33
N HIS A 216 16.83 -13.58 -29.65
CA HIS A 216 15.57 -14.22 -29.31
C HIS A 216 14.52 -14.01 -30.42
N LYS A 217 14.81 -14.55 -31.61
CA LYS A 217 14.06 -14.28 -32.86
C LYS A 217 12.55 -14.54 -32.79
N THR A 218 12.09 -15.40 -31.86
CA THR A 218 10.67 -15.69 -31.62
C THR A 218 10.03 -14.81 -30.53
N ASN A 219 10.72 -13.75 -30.09
CA ASN A 219 10.34 -12.87 -28.98
C ASN A 219 10.09 -13.64 -27.67
N SER A 220 10.90 -14.65 -27.38
CA SER A 220 10.77 -15.51 -26.18
C SER A 220 12.13 -15.78 -25.54
N GLU A 221 12.15 -16.24 -24.28
CA GLU A 221 13.39 -16.64 -23.59
C GLU A 221 14.19 -17.76 -24.30
N VAL A 222 13.61 -18.41 -25.31
CA VAL A 222 14.29 -19.43 -26.12
C VAL A 222 15.10 -18.77 -27.24
N VAL A 223 16.43 -18.94 -27.19
CA VAL A 223 17.34 -18.51 -28.27
C VAL A 223 17.22 -19.47 -29.46
N GLN A 224 17.14 -18.91 -30.67
CA GLN A 224 17.19 -19.67 -31.92
C GLN A 224 18.59 -19.57 -32.51
N TRP A 225 19.37 -20.64 -32.36
CA TRP A 225 20.70 -20.76 -32.93
C TRP A 225 20.60 -21.19 -34.39
N ASP A 226 21.32 -20.50 -35.28
CA ASP A 226 21.35 -20.87 -36.70
C ASP A 226 22.12 -22.20 -36.89
N PHE A 227 23.08 -22.50 -36.01
CA PHE A 227 23.86 -23.73 -35.98
C PHE A 227 23.82 -24.41 -34.60
N PRO A 228 22.75 -25.15 -34.25
CA PRO A 228 22.55 -25.71 -32.91
C PRO A 228 23.65 -26.69 -32.44
N GLY A 229 24.38 -27.31 -33.36
CA GLY A 229 25.49 -28.21 -33.05
C GLY A 229 26.78 -27.51 -32.58
N LEU A 230 26.85 -26.19 -32.74
CA LEU A 230 27.99 -25.36 -32.36
C LEU A 230 27.73 -24.51 -31.11
N LYS A 231 26.56 -24.65 -30.49
CA LYS A 231 26.24 -23.98 -29.23
C LYS A 231 27.17 -24.44 -28.09
N PRO A 232 27.44 -23.59 -27.08
CA PRO A 232 27.05 -22.18 -26.97
C PRO A 232 28.09 -21.21 -27.55
N ASP A 233 29.00 -21.69 -28.41
CA ASP A 233 30.11 -20.90 -28.91
C ASP A 233 29.67 -19.90 -30.00
N CYS A 234 30.54 -18.95 -30.34
CA CYS A 234 30.31 -17.91 -31.34
C CYS A 234 29.81 -18.47 -32.68
N ALA A 235 30.39 -19.59 -33.12
CA ALA A 235 30.01 -20.26 -34.36
C ALA A 235 28.58 -20.82 -34.35
N GLY A 236 27.93 -20.93 -33.18
CA GLY A 236 26.50 -21.25 -33.09
C GLY A 236 25.61 -20.28 -33.89
N CYS A 237 26.06 -19.04 -34.11
CA CYS A 237 25.41 -18.05 -34.96
C CYS A 237 26.29 -17.69 -36.18
N HIS A 238 27.60 -17.60 -35.98
CA HIS A 238 28.55 -17.06 -36.96
C HIS A 238 29.26 -18.12 -37.81
N ALA A 239 28.78 -19.37 -37.90
CA ALA A 239 29.48 -20.40 -38.67
C ALA A 239 29.58 -20.08 -40.17
N ASN A 240 28.64 -19.30 -40.72
CA ASN A 240 28.69 -18.85 -42.10
C ASN A 240 29.75 -17.77 -42.35
N ASP A 241 30.17 -17.05 -41.32
CA ASP A 241 31.20 -16.02 -41.40
C ASP A 241 32.62 -16.63 -41.37
N TYR A 242 32.71 -17.96 -41.20
CA TYR A 242 33.98 -18.66 -41.10
C TYR A 242 34.67 -18.82 -42.45
N GLU A 243 35.77 -18.09 -42.66
CA GLU A 243 36.62 -18.22 -43.83
C GLU A 243 37.72 -19.28 -43.63
N ALA A 244 37.48 -20.50 -44.11
CA ALA A 244 38.44 -21.61 -43.98
C ALA A 244 39.82 -21.30 -44.64
N ASP A 245 39.81 -20.43 -45.66
CA ASP A 245 41.01 -20.08 -46.42
C ASP A 245 42.01 -19.17 -45.70
N GLU A 246 41.66 -18.64 -44.53
CA GLU A 246 42.60 -17.93 -43.65
C GLU A 246 43.16 -18.83 -42.54
N HIS A 247 42.49 -19.95 -42.27
CA HIS A 247 42.76 -20.82 -41.12
C HIS A 247 43.58 -22.08 -41.49
N LYS A 248 44.86 -21.88 -41.83
CA LYS A 248 45.80 -22.98 -42.18
C LYS A 248 46.18 -23.81 -40.94
N LYS A 249 46.08 -25.14 -41.05
CA LYS A 249 46.47 -26.10 -40.01
C LYS A 249 47.77 -26.83 -40.37
N ALA A 250 47.91 -27.29 -41.60
CA ALA A 250 49.12 -27.90 -42.15
C ALA A 250 49.12 -27.70 -43.68
N PRO A 251 50.20 -28.04 -44.42
CA PRO A 251 50.18 -27.96 -45.88
C PRO A 251 48.97 -28.74 -46.46
N GLY A 252 48.07 -28.01 -47.15
CA GLY A 252 46.84 -28.56 -47.73
C GLY A 252 45.70 -28.85 -46.74
N ILE A 253 45.87 -28.60 -45.44
CA ILE A 253 44.86 -28.87 -44.40
C ILE A 253 44.46 -27.55 -43.73
N ARG A 254 43.15 -27.28 -43.70
CA ARG A 254 42.56 -26.14 -42.99
C ARG A 254 41.93 -26.60 -41.69
N TYR A 255 41.85 -25.69 -40.71
CA TYR A 255 40.95 -25.88 -39.59
C TYR A 255 39.50 -25.84 -40.08
N THR A 256 38.64 -26.50 -39.32
CA THR A 256 37.18 -26.42 -39.50
C THR A 256 36.58 -25.46 -38.49
N VAL A 257 35.40 -24.94 -38.78
CA VAL A 257 34.62 -24.15 -37.84
C VAL A 257 34.31 -24.92 -36.54
N GLN A 258 34.20 -26.25 -36.59
CA GLN A 258 34.01 -27.08 -35.39
C GLN A 258 35.22 -27.05 -34.45
N GLU A 259 36.43 -26.98 -35.02
CA GLU A 259 37.69 -26.90 -34.27
C GLU A 259 37.94 -25.49 -33.73
N LEU A 260 37.45 -24.46 -34.41
CA LEU A 260 37.62 -23.05 -34.05
C LEU A 260 36.30 -22.35 -33.69
N ARG A 261 35.38 -23.08 -33.05
CA ARG A 261 33.99 -22.67 -32.81
C ARG A 261 33.82 -21.42 -31.94
N ASN A 262 34.80 -21.12 -31.11
CA ASN A 262 34.84 -19.95 -30.22
C ASN A 262 35.52 -18.73 -30.89
N CYS A 263 35.85 -18.86 -32.18
CA CYS A 263 36.52 -17.85 -33.00
C CYS A 263 37.79 -17.27 -32.37
N SER A 264 38.48 -18.01 -31.48
CA SER A 264 39.70 -17.53 -30.82
C SER A 264 40.97 -17.59 -31.69
N GLY A 265 40.81 -17.76 -33.01
CA GLY A 265 41.92 -18.02 -33.94
C GLY A 265 42.58 -19.39 -33.77
N SER A 266 43.36 -19.80 -34.77
CA SER A 266 44.15 -21.04 -34.71
C SER A 266 45.46 -20.82 -33.96
N CYS A 267 45.67 -21.52 -32.85
CA CYS A 267 46.90 -21.35 -32.05
C CYS A 267 48.15 -21.87 -32.77
N HIS A 268 48.04 -22.89 -33.62
CA HIS A 268 49.19 -23.56 -34.25
C HIS A 268 48.99 -23.79 -35.74
N GLU A 269 50.06 -23.66 -36.51
CA GLU A 269 50.23 -24.23 -37.84
C GLU A 269 51.33 -25.29 -37.74
N TYR A 270 51.09 -26.49 -38.28
CA TYR A 270 51.99 -27.64 -38.22
C TYR A 270 52.79 -27.79 -39.51
N THR A 271 53.94 -28.46 -39.42
CA THR A 271 54.81 -28.73 -40.58
C THR A 271 54.18 -29.69 -41.58
N ASP A 272 53.35 -30.61 -41.11
CA ASP A 272 52.77 -31.71 -41.87
C ASP A 272 51.48 -32.23 -41.21
N SER A 273 50.87 -33.25 -41.80
CA SER A 273 49.61 -33.85 -41.37
C SER A 273 49.71 -34.73 -40.12
N SER A 274 50.91 -34.93 -39.53
CA SER A 274 51.04 -35.64 -38.25
C SER A 274 50.61 -34.81 -37.05
N PHE A 275 50.53 -33.48 -37.21
CA PHE A 275 50.21 -32.51 -36.16
C PHE A 275 51.12 -32.61 -34.91
N THR A 276 52.36 -33.09 -35.07
CA THR A 276 53.32 -33.25 -33.98
C THR A 276 54.27 -32.05 -33.84
N ASN A 277 54.74 -31.50 -34.96
CA ASN A 277 55.70 -30.40 -34.98
C ASN A 277 55.02 -29.09 -35.37
N ILE A 278 55.06 -28.11 -34.46
CA ILE A 278 54.52 -26.77 -34.70
C ILE A 278 55.50 -25.98 -35.58
N LYS A 279 55.02 -25.55 -36.74
CA LYS A 279 55.74 -24.64 -37.66
C LYS A 279 55.65 -23.20 -37.19
N LYS A 280 54.47 -22.77 -36.73
CA LYS A 280 54.22 -21.40 -36.25
C LYS A 280 53.12 -21.41 -35.19
N SER A 281 53.35 -20.72 -34.08
CA SER A 281 52.29 -20.36 -33.13
C SER A 281 51.71 -19.00 -33.51
N ARG A 282 50.40 -18.82 -33.35
CA ARG A 282 49.68 -17.57 -33.62
C ARG A 282 48.97 -17.12 -32.35
N ASN A 283 48.70 -15.82 -32.29
CA ASN A 283 47.95 -15.23 -31.19
C ASN A 283 46.44 -15.39 -31.43
N ARG A 284 45.66 -15.05 -30.41
CA ARG A 284 44.20 -15.04 -30.47
C ARG A 284 43.76 -13.89 -31.37
N GLU A 285 43.27 -14.21 -32.56
CA GLU A 285 42.60 -13.26 -33.46
C GLU A 285 41.09 -13.38 -33.30
N HIS A 286 40.35 -12.33 -33.61
CA HIS A 286 38.88 -12.23 -33.50
C HIS A 286 38.33 -12.27 -32.06
N SER A 287 38.93 -11.48 -31.16
CA SER A 287 38.32 -11.19 -29.86
C SER A 287 37.25 -10.10 -30.01
N ILE A 288 36.15 -10.20 -29.25
CA ILE A 288 35.15 -9.11 -29.08
C ILE A 288 35.75 -7.76 -28.63
N SER A 289 36.99 -7.77 -28.12
CA SER A 289 37.73 -6.58 -27.69
C SER A 289 38.71 -6.05 -28.73
N ASP A 290 38.88 -6.74 -29.85
CA ASP A 290 39.75 -6.31 -30.94
C ASP A 290 39.10 -5.15 -31.73
N GLY A 291 39.90 -4.15 -32.09
CA GLY A 291 39.44 -2.97 -32.82
C GLY A 291 38.97 -3.27 -34.25
N ASN A 292 39.42 -4.40 -34.82
CA ASN A 292 39.11 -4.86 -36.17
C ASN A 292 38.05 -5.97 -36.23
N PHE A 293 37.35 -6.24 -35.12
CA PHE A 293 36.23 -7.18 -35.09
C PHE A 293 34.99 -6.45 -35.66
N ASP A 294 34.80 -6.55 -36.98
CA ASP A 294 33.58 -6.16 -37.69
C ASP A 294 32.55 -7.29 -37.65
#